data_AF-A0A527X7I7-F1
#
_entry.id   AF-A0A527X7I7-F1
#
_cell.length_a   1.000
_cell.length_b   1.000
_cell.length_c   1.000
_cell.angle_alpha   90.00
_cell.angle_beta   90.00
_cell.angle_gamma   90.00
#
_symmetry.space_group_name_H-M   'P 1'
#
loop_
_entity.id
_entity.type
_entity.pdbx_description
1 polymer ?
#
loop_
_entity_poly.entity_id
_entity_poly.type
_entity_poly.pdbx_seq_one_letter_code
_entity_poly.pdbx_strand_id
1 'polypeptide(L)'
;MFGFNAFRMAGGWRLPGAIVLAVSLAMLGFVAPARAGNDVVYVSANKNASIKVAKGKPKTIMTSAAFYQIVIGDPEIANVNPLTDKSFYVLGNNLGTTGIALFDQNKQLVGTIDIEVTLDTDQLASTIRASVPDAKIKVGSANGRVVLSGEADDAVAADKASKIASRFSGNEEVINSVNISSSQQVQLNVRFVEINRQAGQDLGAKYGANFAYGIGNRHVVLNPDGGDVPTAGTGEIIGSLLSNGLSIDIAIKALEERGLARRLAEPNLIARSGQTASFLAGGEFPIPVSEDNGKISVTYKKYGVGLDFTPTVLKDG
;
A
#
# COMPACT_ATOMS: atom_id res chain seq x y z
N MET A 1 5.72 34.25 84.38
CA MET A 1 6.95 34.70 85.06
C MET A 1 7.73 35.52 84.04
N PHE A 2 7.83 36.85 84.26
CA PHE A 2 8.57 37.89 83.49
C PHE A 2 8.26 38.03 81.98
N GLY A 3 8.01 39.19 81.39
CA GLY A 3 8.18 40.57 81.83
C GLY A 3 8.91 41.37 80.73
N PHE A 4 8.17 42.29 80.07
CA PHE A 4 8.58 43.54 79.41
C PHE A 4 9.76 43.59 78.40
N ASN A 5 9.49 44.09 77.18
CA ASN A 5 9.91 45.44 76.72
C ASN A 5 9.45 45.73 75.26
N ALA A 6 8.70 46.82 75.05
CA ALA A 6 9.12 48.10 74.42
C ALA A 6 9.25 48.04 72.88
N PHE A 7 8.27 48.48 72.10
CA PHE A 7 7.98 49.85 71.62
C PHE A 7 8.90 50.37 70.47
N ARG A 8 8.27 50.53 69.29
CA ARG A 8 8.41 51.57 68.25
C ARG A 8 9.60 51.60 67.24
N MET A 9 9.23 51.50 65.95
CA MET A 9 9.34 52.48 64.83
C MET A 9 9.44 51.71 63.49
N ALA A 10 8.46 51.80 62.58
CA ALA A 10 8.25 52.82 61.54
C ALA A 10 9.10 52.61 60.25
N GLY A 11 8.40 52.54 59.09
CA GLY A 11 8.93 52.51 57.71
C GLY A 11 8.41 51.29 56.94
N GLY A 12 7.30 51.35 56.20
CA GLY A 12 7.20 51.86 54.82
C GLY A 12 7.47 50.69 53.82
N TRP A 13 6.76 50.40 52.73
CA TRP A 13 5.66 50.99 51.97
C TRP A 13 5.26 49.94 50.89
N ARG A 14 3.97 49.91 50.47
CA ARG A 14 3.40 49.44 49.16
C ARG A 14 3.00 47.95 48.95
N LEU A 15 1.69 47.71 49.16
CA LEU A 15 0.61 47.13 48.29
C LEU A 15 0.93 46.71 46.84
N PRO A 16 0.00 46.05 46.09
CA PRO A 16 -1.20 45.20 46.41
C PRO A 16 -1.12 43.86 45.60
N GLY A 17 -2.06 42.91 45.51
CA GLY A 17 -3.44 42.68 45.92
C GLY A 17 -3.93 41.46 45.10
N ALA A 18 -4.78 40.58 45.65
CA ALA A 18 -5.37 39.47 44.91
C ALA A 18 -6.79 39.18 45.41
N ILE A 19 -7.78 39.41 44.55
CA ILE A 19 -9.16 38.89 44.64
C ILE A 19 -9.52 38.49 43.21
N VAL A 20 -9.89 37.23 42.97
CA VAL A 20 -10.63 36.83 41.77
C VAL A 20 -11.73 35.83 42.14
N LEU A 21 -12.94 36.23 41.73
CA LEU A 21 -14.25 35.62 41.84
C LEU A 21 -14.52 34.71 40.62
N ALA A 22 -15.31 33.65 40.81
CA ALA A 22 -15.73 32.72 39.76
C ALA A 22 -16.76 33.31 38.77
N VAL A 23 -16.65 32.99 37.47
CA VAL A 23 -17.67 33.25 36.45
C VAL A 23 -17.85 32.03 35.54
N SER A 24 -19.11 31.59 35.46
CA SER A 24 -19.69 30.58 34.57
C SER A 24 -19.97 31.13 33.15
N LEU A 25 -19.70 30.34 32.10
CA LEU A 25 -20.06 30.70 30.71
C LEU A 25 -20.80 29.55 30.00
N ALA A 26 -22.02 29.83 29.55
CA ALA A 26 -22.84 28.98 28.69
C ALA A 26 -22.46 29.21 27.21
N MET A 27 -22.28 28.13 26.43
CA MET A 27 -22.11 28.20 24.97
C MET A 27 -23.39 27.74 24.27
N LEU A 28 -24.08 28.67 23.61
CA LEU A 28 -25.10 28.43 22.60
C LEU A 28 -24.41 28.22 21.24
N GLY A 29 -24.65 27.08 20.61
CA GLY A 29 -24.08 26.72 19.31
C GLY A 29 -24.73 27.49 18.15
N PHE A 30 -23.91 28.20 17.38
CA PHE A 30 -24.27 28.67 16.04
C PHE A 30 -24.03 27.53 15.04
N VAL A 31 -25.10 27.04 14.40
CA VAL A 31 -25.00 26.18 13.22
C VAL A 31 -24.87 27.09 12.00
N ALA A 32 -23.68 27.19 11.43
CA ALA A 32 -23.49 27.87 10.14
C ALA A 32 -23.98 26.95 9.00
N PRO A 33 -24.71 27.46 8.00
CA PRO A 33 -25.10 26.64 6.85
C PRO A 33 -23.86 26.32 6.02
N ALA A 34 -23.68 25.04 5.70
CA ALA A 34 -22.68 24.57 4.76
C ALA A 34 -23.00 25.14 3.37
N ARG A 35 -22.18 26.08 2.88
CA ARG A 35 -22.25 26.54 1.50
C ARG A 35 -21.68 25.45 0.59
N ALA A 36 -22.54 24.85 -0.22
CA ALA A 36 -22.11 24.10 -1.40
C ALA A 36 -21.35 25.06 -2.32
N GLY A 37 -20.06 24.77 -2.55
CA GLY A 37 -19.20 25.59 -3.39
C GLY A 37 -19.57 25.44 -4.85
N ASN A 38 -20.27 26.44 -5.42
CA ASN A 38 -20.28 26.60 -6.87
C ASN A 38 -18.86 27.00 -7.30
N ASP A 39 -18.25 26.21 -8.20
CA ASP A 39 -16.91 26.39 -8.75
C ASP A 39 -16.89 27.62 -9.69
N VAL A 40 -16.81 28.80 -9.07
CA VAL A 40 -16.80 30.11 -9.73
C VAL A 40 -15.37 30.65 -9.71
N VAL A 41 -14.78 30.87 -10.89
CA VAL A 41 -13.45 31.47 -11.02
C VAL A 41 -13.58 32.93 -11.42
N TYR A 42 -12.94 33.84 -10.66
CA TYR A 42 -12.87 35.26 -10.97
C TYR A 42 -11.61 35.58 -11.78
N VAL A 43 -11.78 36.19 -12.95
CA VAL A 43 -10.68 36.60 -13.83
C VAL A 43 -10.65 38.12 -13.96
N SER A 44 -9.47 38.70 -13.75
CA SER A 44 -9.21 40.13 -13.99
C SER A 44 -8.79 40.35 -15.45
N ALA A 45 -9.27 41.42 -16.06
CA ALA A 45 -9.00 41.82 -17.45
C ALA A 45 -7.50 41.94 -17.82
N ASN A 46 -6.62 42.12 -16.84
CA ASN A 46 -5.20 42.44 -17.05
C ASN A 46 -4.21 41.29 -16.76
N LYS A 47 -4.70 40.07 -16.52
CA LYS A 47 -3.86 38.90 -16.26
C LYS A 47 -4.27 37.74 -17.15
N ASN A 48 -3.30 37.13 -17.84
CA ASN A 48 -3.48 35.82 -18.45
C ASN A 48 -3.76 34.82 -17.33
N ALA A 49 -4.99 34.33 -17.27
CA ALA A 49 -5.41 33.31 -16.32
C ALA A 49 -5.41 31.96 -17.02
N SER A 50 -4.68 30.99 -16.48
CA SER A 50 -4.78 29.59 -16.88
C SER A 50 -5.77 28.88 -15.96
N ILE A 51 -6.83 28.32 -16.53
CA ILE A 51 -7.94 27.69 -15.81
C ILE A 51 -8.06 26.24 -16.23
N LYS A 52 -8.03 25.34 -15.24
CA LYS A 52 -8.24 23.91 -15.45
C LYS A 52 -9.73 23.60 -15.46
N VAL A 53 -10.17 22.87 -16.49
CA VAL A 53 -11.54 22.39 -16.66
C VAL A 53 -11.50 20.88 -16.84
N ALA A 54 -12.32 20.15 -16.09
CA ALA A 54 -12.42 18.70 -16.27
C ALA A 54 -13.29 18.38 -17.49
N LYS A 55 -12.83 17.43 -18.32
CA LYS A 55 -13.60 16.96 -19.49
C LYS A 55 -15.02 16.55 -19.09
N GLY A 56 -16.01 17.05 -19.82
CA GLY A 56 -17.43 16.76 -19.61
C GLY A 56 -18.07 17.49 -18.41
N LYS A 57 -17.32 18.28 -17.64
CA LYS A 57 -17.86 19.07 -16.53
C LYS A 57 -17.86 20.56 -16.87
N PRO A 58 -19.00 21.26 -16.74
CA PRO A 58 -19.05 22.70 -16.97
C PRO A 58 -18.40 23.44 -15.80
N LYS A 59 -17.70 24.53 -16.11
CA LYS A 59 -17.10 25.45 -15.13
C LYS A 59 -17.54 26.87 -15.40
N THR A 60 -18.00 27.59 -14.38
CA THR A 60 -18.48 28.96 -14.54
C THR A 60 -17.34 29.94 -14.29
N ILE A 61 -17.12 30.82 -15.26
CA ILE A 61 -16.10 31.87 -15.21
C ILE A 61 -16.81 33.21 -15.06
N MET A 62 -16.36 34.00 -14.09
CA MET A 62 -16.79 35.38 -13.87
C MET A 62 -15.65 36.33 -14.19
N THR A 63 -15.95 37.39 -14.92
CA THR A 63 -14.99 38.41 -15.35
C THR A 63 -15.19 39.69 -14.54
N SER A 64 -14.09 40.39 -14.25
CA SER A 64 -14.16 41.69 -13.55
C SER A 64 -14.75 42.79 -14.43
N ALA A 65 -14.56 42.70 -15.75
CA ALA A 65 -15.06 43.64 -16.75
C ALA A 65 -16.18 42.99 -17.58
N ALA A 66 -17.09 43.82 -18.10
CA ALA A 66 -18.14 43.35 -18.98
C ALA A 66 -17.57 43.04 -20.38
N PHE A 67 -18.08 41.99 -21.01
CA PHE A 67 -17.78 41.60 -22.39
C PHE A 67 -19.06 41.54 -23.22
N TYR A 68 -18.92 41.70 -24.53
CA TYR A 68 -20.01 41.61 -25.50
C TYR A 68 -19.86 40.38 -26.40
N GLN A 69 -18.63 39.97 -26.69
CA GLN A 69 -18.34 38.84 -27.58
C GLN A 69 -17.24 37.94 -26.98
N ILE A 70 -17.42 36.62 -27.15
CA ILE A 70 -16.43 35.60 -26.80
C ILE A 70 -15.95 34.94 -28.09
N VAL A 71 -14.64 34.79 -28.23
CA VAL A 71 -14.00 34.04 -29.31
C VAL A 71 -13.17 32.92 -28.68
N ILE A 72 -13.39 31.69 -29.12
CA ILE A 72 -12.59 30.53 -28.71
C ILE A 72 -11.61 30.16 -29.82
N GLY A 73 -10.38 29.82 -29.44
CA GLY A 73 -9.35 29.40 -30.38
C GLY A 73 -9.70 28.07 -31.05
N ASP A 74 -9.96 27.05 -30.23
CA ASP A 74 -10.32 25.71 -30.68
C ASP A 74 -11.61 25.20 -29.98
N PRO A 75 -12.75 25.12 -30.69
CA PRO A 75 -14.01 24.62 -30.16
C PRO A 75 -14.07 23.09 -29.99
N GLU A 76 -13.16 22.34 -30.62
CA GLU A 76 -13.06 20.89 -30.42
C GLU A 76 -12.50 20.55 -29.04
N ILE A 77 -11.66 21.42 -28.47
CA ILE A 77 -11.10 21.27 -27.12
C ILE A 77 -12.11 21.70 -26.06
N ALA A 78 -12.72 22.89 -26.18
CA ALA A 78 -13.73 23.36 -25.23
C ALA A 78 -14.81 24.20 -25.93
N ASN A 79 -16.01 24.25 -25.35
CA ASN A 79 -17.07 25.14 -25.77
C ASN A 79 -17.38 26.17 -24.68
N VAL A 80 -17.85 27.35 -25.08
CA VAL A 80 -18.14 28.48 -24.21
C VAL A 80 -19.51 29.05 -24.52
N ASN A 81 -20.27 29.33 -23.47
CA ASN A 81 -21.59 29.92 -23.62
C ASN A 81 -21.78 31.06 -22.63
N PRO A 82 -22.13 32.27 -23.10
CA PRO A 82 -22.36 33.41 -22.22
C PRO A 82 -23.58 33.18 -21.33
N LEU A 83 -23.48 33.61 -20.08
CA LEU A 83 -24.57 33.60 -19.11
C LEU A 83 -25.06 35.03 -18.83
N THR A 84 -24.13 35.96 -18.68
CA THR A 84 -24.37 37.40 -18.51
C THR A 84 -23.28 38.18 -19.27
N ASP A 85 -23.29 39.51 -19.19
CA ASP A 85 -22.21 40.37 -19.68
C ASP A 85 -20.90 40.23 -18.87
N LYS A 86 -20.92 39.53 -17.73
CA LYS A 86 -19.74 39.32 -16.85
C LYS A 86 -19.50 37.86 -16.48
N SER A 87 -20.24 36.93 -17.08
CA SER A 87 -20.06 35.51 -16.78
C SER A 87 -20.40 34.63 -17.96
N PHE A 88 -19.68 33.53 -18.09
CA PHE A 88 -19.93 32.49 -19.08
C PHE A 88 -19.55 31.14 -18.48
N TYR A 89 -20.08 30.05 -19.02
CA TYR A 89 -19.58 28.71 -18.66
C TYR A 89 -18.71 28.14 -19.77
N VAL A 90 -17.73 27.35 -19.36
CA VAL A 90 -16.82 26.60 -20.22
C VAL A 90 -17.09 25.11 -20.02
N LEU A 91 -17.28 24.38 -21.11
CA LEU A 91 -17.40 22.92 -21.11
C LEU A 91 -16.19 22.34 -21.84
N GLY A 92 -15.37 21.54 -21.15
CA GLY A 92 -14.26 20.83 -21.79
C GLY A 92 -14.76 19.62 -22.59
N ASN A 93 -14.50 19.60 -23.89
CA ASN A 93 -14.90 18.53 -24.80
C ASN A 93 -13.80 17.48 -24.95
N ASN A 94 -12.58 17.91 -25.29
CA ASN A 94 -11.42 17.06 -25.51
C ASN A 94 -10.22 17.54 -24.69
N LEU A 95 -9.31 16.62 -24.35
CA LEU A 95 -8.09 16.95 -23.61
C LEU A 95 -7.20 17.86 -24.44
N GLY A 96 -6.60 18.88 -23.82
CA GLY A 96 -5.75 19.84 -24.52
C GLY A 96 -5.82 21.24 -23.92
N THR A 97 -5.24 22.20 -24.62
CA THR A 97 -5.23 23.61 -24.24
C THR A 97 -5.85 24.47 -25.33
N THR A 98 -6.73 25.40 -24.97
CA THR A 98 -7.36 26.35 -25.89
C THR A 98 -7.47 27.73 -25.25
N GLY A 99 -7.45 28.78 -26.05
CA GLY A 99 -7.57 30.16 -25.57
C GLY A 99 -8.97 30.72 -25.77
N ILE A 100 -9.40 31.58 -24.85
CA ILE A 100 -10.61 32.38 -24.96
C ILE A 100 -10.21 33.85 -25.00
N ALA A 101 -10.69 34.59 -26.01
CA ALA A 101 -10.57 36.04 -26.10
C ALA A 101 -11.93 36.70 -25.89
N LEU A 102 -11.96 37.71 -25.02
CA LEU A 102 -13.16 38.46 -24.68
C LEU A 102 -13.07 39.86 -25.30
N PHE A 103 -14.14 40.31 -25.95
CA PHE A 103 -14.21 41.62 -26.59
C PHE A 103 -15.40 42.43 -26.08
N ASP A 104 -15.24 43.75 -26.01
CA ASP A 104 -16.32 44.68 -25.65
C ASP A 104 -17.20 45.04 -26.86
N GLN A 105 -18.16 45.94 -26.66
CA GLN A 105 -19.08 46.41 -27.71
C GLN A 105 -18.36 47.12 -28.87
N ASN A 106 -17.18 47.69 -28.62
CA ASN A 106 -16.35 48.39 -29.60
C ASN A 106 -15.32 47.46 -30.27
N LYS A 107 -15.45 46.13 -30.08
CA LYS A 107 -14.51 45.11 -30.53
C LYS A 107 -13.08 45.29 -29.98
N GLN A 108 -12.92 45.98 -28.84
CA GLN A 108 -11.66 46.07 -28.15
C GLN A 108 -11.46 44.83 -27.28
N LEU A 109 -10.23 44.33 -27.22
CA LEU A 109 -9.88 43.17 -26.41
C LEU A 109 -9.99 43.53 -24.92
N VAL A 110 -10.87 42.84 -24.20
CA VAL A 110 -11.10 42.97 -22.76
C VAL A 110 -10.16 42.06 -21.98
N GLY A 111 -9.82 40.89 -22.53
CA GLY A 111 -8.87 39.97 -21.90
C GLY A 111 -8.78 38.61 -22.61
N THR A 112 -7.76 37.85 -22.22
CA THR A 112 -7.49 36.50 -22.72
C THR A 112 -7.38 35.50 -21.57
N ILE A 113 -7.92 34.30 -21.76
CA ILE A 113 -7.96 33.23 -20.76
C ILE A 113 -7.50 31.94 -21.42
N ASP A 114 -6.51 31.29 -20.82
CA ASP A 114 -6.04 29.97 -21.26
C ASP A 114 -6.86 28.90 -20.52
N ILE A 115 -7.43 27.96 -21.26
CA ILE A 115 -8.17 26.83 -20.74
C ILE A 115 -7.35 25.57 -20.95
N GLU A 116 -7.07 24.85 -19.87
CA GLU A 116 -6.49 23.50 -19.92
C GLU A 116 -7.59 22.48 -19.59
N VAL A 117 -8.01 21.72 -20.59
CA VAL A 117 -8.96 20.62 -20.40
C VAL A 117 -8.20 19.38 -19.98
N THR A 118 -8.48 18.93 -18.76
CA THR A 118 -7.82 17.79 -18.11
C THR A 118 -8.82 16.70 -17.77
N LEU A 119 -8.31 15.52 -17.40
CA LEU A 119 -9.13 14.53 -16.73
C LEU A 119 -9.56 15.04 -15.35
N ASP A 120 -10.67 14.53 -14.83
CA ASP A 120 -11.12 14.89 -13.50
C ASP A 120 -10.22 14.28 -12.41
N THR A 121 -9.13 14.98 -12.10
CA THR A 121 -8.16 14.59 -11.10
C THR A 121 -8.74 14.60 -9.70
N ASP A 122 -9.77 15.41 -9.43
CA ASP A 122 -10.40 15.50 -8.10
C ASP A 122 -11.29 14.29 -7.83
N GLN A 123 -12.07 13.87 -8.83
CA GLN A 123 -12.84 12.63 -8.79
C GLN A 123 -11.93 11.40 -8.73
N LEU A 124 -10.83 11.40 -9.50
CA LEU A 124 -9.85 10.32 -9.43
C LEU A 124 -9.19 10.27 -8.05
N ALA A 125 -8.75 11.42 -7.51
CA ALA A 125 -8.13 11.49 -6.18
C ALA A 125 -9.08 11.03 -5.08
N SER A 126 -10.36 11.41 -5.12
CA SER A 126 -11.35 10.96 -4.15
C SER A 126 -11.61 9.44 -4.25
N THR A 127 -11.66 8.89 -5.47
CA THR A 127 -11.81 7.44 -5.70
C THR A 127 -10.61 6.66 -5.17
N ILE A 128 -9.39 7.14 -5.40
CA ILE A 128 -8.15 6.55 -4.87
C ILE A 128 -8.17 6.62 -3.34
N ARG A 129 -8.44 7.79 -2.74
CA ARG A 129 -8.52 7.93 -1.27
C ARG A 129 -9.57 7.01 -0.64
N ALA A 130 -10.72 6.82 -1.28
CA ALA A 130 -11.73 5.87 -0.79
C ALA A 130 -11.27 4.41 -0.88
N SER A 131 -10.43 4.08 -1.86
CA SER A 131 -9.97 2.72 -2.13
C SER A 131 -8.72 2.32 -1.33
N VAL A 132 -7.86 3.28 -1.01
CA VAL A 132 -6.59 3.15 -0.26
C VAL A 132 -6.47 4.31 0.74
N PRO A 133 -7.25 4.31 1.84
CA PRO A 133 -7.40 5.48 2.72
C PRO A 133 -6.14 5.89 3.47
N ASP A 134 -5.24 4.94 3.75
CA ASP A 134 -4.02 5.20 4.52
C ASP A 134 -2.89 5.75 3.63
N ALA A 135 -2.96 5.51 2.32
CA ALA A 135 -1.97 5.95 1.36
C ALA A 135 -2.07 7.46 1.07
N LYS A 136 -0.93 8.15 1.12
CA LYS A 136 -0.79 9.58 0.85
C LYS A 136 -0.49 9.82 -0.64
N ILE A 137 -1.39 9.35 -1.50
CA ILE A 137 -1.27 9.48 -2.96
C ILE A 137 -1.91 10.79 -3.44
N LYS A 138 -1.15 11.55 -4.21
CA LYS A 138 -1.60 12.76 -4.91
C LYS A 138 -1.81 12.44 -6.38
N VAL A 139 -2.90 12.98 -6.92
CA VAL A 139 -3.25 12.88 -8.34
C VAL A 139 -3.06 14.24 -8.98
N GLY A 140 -2.37 14.28 -10.11
CA GLY A 140 -2.22 15.46 -10.94
C GLY A 140 -2.43 15.14 -12.42
N SER A 141 -2.29 16.17 -13.23
CA SER A 141 -2.27 16.09 -14.69
C SER A 141 -1.03 16.83 -15.20
N ALA A 142 -0.31 16.21 -16.13
CA ALA A 142 0.82 16.82 -16.82
C ALA A 142 0.78 16.45 -18.32
N ASN A 143 0.71 17.45 -19.20
CA ASN A 143 0.58 17.28 -20.65
C ASN A 143 -0.55 16.31 -21.03
N GLY A 144 -1.71 16.46 -20.40
CA GLY A 144 -2.89 15.60 -20.65
C GLY A 144 -2.84 14.19 -20.02
N ARG A 145 -1.73 13.80 -19.38
CA ARG A 145 -1.58 12.49 -18.72
C ARG A 145 -1.79 12.57 -17.23
N VAL A 146 -2.36 11.51 -16.65
CA VAL A 146 -2.50 11.37 -15.19
C VAL A 146 -1.13 11.13 -14.58
N VAL A 147 -0.84 11.87 -13.50
CA VAL A 147 0.38 11.68 -12.70
C VAL A 147 -0.02 11.26 -11.30
N LEU A 148 0.45 10.10 -10.86
CA LEU A 148 0.34 9.65 -9.47
C LEU A 148 1.67 9.91 -8.77
N SER A 149 1.62 10.51 -7.58
CA SER A 149 2.80 10.82 -6.78
C SER A 149 2.51 10.68 -5.28
N GLY A 150 3.55 10.72 -4.46
CA GLY A 150 3.43 10.64 -3.02
C GLY A 150 3.87 9.27 -2.50
N GLU A 151 3.15 8.78 -1.50
CA GLU A 151 3.56 7.63 -0.70
C GLU A 151 2.40 6.65 -0.48
N ALA A 152 2.70 5.36 -0.60
CA ALA A 152 1.81 4.25 -0.26
C ALA A 152 2.44 3.37 0.82
N ASP A 153 1.62 2.79 1.68
CA ASP A 153 2.11 1.98 2.82
C ASP A 153 2.74 0.65 2.37
N ASP A 154 2.19 0.06 1.30
CA ASP A 154 2.62 -1.21 0.71
C ASP A 154 2.48 -1.21 -0.84
N ALA A 155 3.00 -2.27 -1.46
CA ALA A 155 2.95 -2.47 -2.92
C ALA A 155 1.52 -2.73 -3.43
N VAL A 156 0.64 -3.28 -2.61
CA VAL A 156 -0.74 -3.62 -2.99
C VAL A 156 -1.58 -2.35 -3.14
N ALA A 157 -1.43 -1.39 -2.22
CA ALA A 157 -2.07 -0.09 -2.27
C ALA A 157 -1.58 0.73 -3.49
N ALA A 158 -0.27 0.72 -3.74
CA ALA A 158 0.31 1.38 -4.91
C ALA A 158 -0.21 0.79 -6.24
N ASP A 159 -0.26 -0.55 -6.35
CA ASP A 159 -0.80 -1.24 -7.53
C ASP A 159 -2.31 -0.95 -7.71
N LYS A 160 -3.09 -0.98 -6.63
CA LYS A 160 -4.53 -0.65 -6.67
C LYS A 160 -4.76 0.78 -7.15
N ALA A 161 -4.00 1.75 -6.66
CA ALA A 161 -4.09 3.14 -7.11
C ALA A 161 -3.71 3.28 -8.60
N SER A 162 -2.65 2.60 -9.04
CA SER A 162 -2.23 2.56 -10.45
C SER A 162 -3.32 1.99 -11.37
N LYS A 163 -3.97 0.89 -10.95
CA LYS A 163 -5.09 0.28 -11.68
C LYS A 163 -6.32 1.18 -11.76
N ILE A 164 -6.65 1.90 -10.69
CA ILE A 164 -7.77 2.86 -10.71
C ILE A 164 -7.45 4.00 -11.69
N ALA A 165 -6.24 4.54 -11.63
CA ALA A 165 -5.82 5.62 -12.52
C ALA A 165 -5.81 5.21 -14.00
N SER A 166 -5.34 3.99 -14.32
CA SER A 166 -5.32 3.52 -15.72
C SER A 166 -6.71 3.31 -16.29
N ARG A 167 -7.68 2.88 -15.48
CA ARG A 167 -9.09 2.83 -15.89
C ARG A 167 -9.67 4.23 -16.13
N PHE A 168 -9.18 5.23 -15.41
CA PHE A 168 -9.64 6.61 -15.53
C PHE A 168 -8.99 7.33 -16.73
N SER A 169 -7.72 7.04 -17.05
CA SER A 169 -7.01 7.62 -18.20
C SER A 169 -7.38 6.97 -19.54
N GLY A 170 -8.05 5.82 -19.51
CA GLY A 170 -8.50 5.12 -20.71
C GLY A 170 -7.31 4.51 -21.46
N ASN A 171 -7.00 5.05 -22.64
CA ASN A 171 -5.87 4.60 -23.47
C ASN A 171 -4.57 5.36 -23.19
N GLU A 172 -4.64 6.45 -22.41
CA GLU A 172 -3.47 7.27 -22.09
C GLU A 172 -2.64 6.63 -20.98
N GLU A 173 -1.32 6.71 -21.12
CA GLU A 173 -0.38 6.21 -20.12
C GLU A 173 -0.44 7.02 -18.83
N VAL A 174 -0.44 6.31 -17.68
CA VAL A 174 -0.36 6.92 -16.36
C VAL A 174 1.10 6.99 -15.92
N ILE A 175 1.56 8.19 -15.56
CA ILE A 175 2.89 8.38 -14.98
C ILE A 175 2.78 8.04 -13.49
N ASN A 176 3.29 6.88 -13.09
CA ASN A 176 3.30 6.45 -11.69
C ASN A 176 4.66 6.76 -11.03
N SER A 177 4.64 7.68 -10.05
CA SER A 177 5.79 8.06 -9.23
C SER A 177 5.47 7.93 -7.73
N VAL A 178 4.61 6.98 -7.36
CA VAL A 178 4.30 6.67 -5.96
C VAL A 178 5.43 5.88 -5.33
N ASN A 179 5.93 6.33 -4.18
CA ASN A 179 6.93 5.63 -3.38
C ASN A 179 6.25 4.72 -2.36
N ILE A 180 6.93 3.63 -1.97
CA ILE A 180 6.42 2.69 -0.97
C ILE A 180 7.19 2.94 0.34
N SER A 181 6.51 3.48 1.36
CA SER A 181 7.12 4.03 2.58
C SER A 181 7.68 2.95 3.51
N SER A 182 7.08 1.76 3.51
CA SER A 182 7.58 0.62 4.28
C SER A 182 7.66 -0.62 3.40
N SER A 183 8.88 -1.00 3.01
CA SER A 183 9.10 -2.30 2.42
C SER A 183 9.11 -3.31 3.56
N GLN A 184 7.92 -3.80 3.93
CA GLN A 184 7.77 -4.83 4.96
C GLN A 184 8.74 -5.97 4.68
N GLN A 185 9.66 -6.22 5.61
CA GLN A 185 10.62 -7.31 5.51
C GLN A 185 9.98 -8.56 6.11
N VAL A 186 9.98 -9.63 5.33
CA VAL A 186 9.53 -10.95 5.77
C VAL A 186 10.75 -11.82 5.95
N GLN A 187 10.95 -12.29 7.18
CA GLN A 187 11.92 -13.32 7.46
C GLN A 187 11.26 -14.69 7.35
N LEU A 188 11.78 -15.53 6.46
CA LEU A 188 11.34 -16.89 6.27
C LEU A 188 12.37 -17.85 6.88
N ASN A 189 11.90 -18.71 7.78
CA ASN A 189 12.65 -19.82 8.36
C ASN A 189 12.13 -21.12 7.77
N VAL A 190 12.91 -21.78 6.91
CA VAL A 190 12.52 -23.05 6.27
C VAL A 190 13.37 -24.19 6.81
N ARG A 191 12.80 -25.40 6.86
CA ARG A 191 13.52 -26.62 7.25
C ARG A 191 13.25 -27.72 6.22
N PHE A 192 14.31 -28.24 5.63
CA PHE A 192 14.24 -29.36 4.69
C PHE A 192 14.61 -30.65 5.42
N VAL A 193 13.69 -31.62 5.40
CA VAL A 193 13.87 -32.92 6.05
C VAL A 193 13.59 -34.03 5.05
N GLU A 194 14.55 -34.93 4.90
CA GLU A 194 14.42 -36.16 4.13
C GLU A 194 14.00 -37.30 5.06
N ILE A 195 13.05 -38.14 4.65
CA ILE A 195 12.53 -39.26 5.44
C ILE A 195 12.72 -40.55 4.66
N ASN A 196 13.42 -41.51 5.26
CA ASN A 196 13.58 -42.84 4.68
C ASN A 196 12.37 -43.71 5.03
N ARG A 197 11.45 -43.84 4.07
CA ARG A 197 10.22 -44.64 4.23
C ARG A 197 10.52 -46.14 4.40
N GLN A 198 11.53 -46.68 3.71
CA GLN A 198 11.86 -48.10 3.76
C GLN A 198 12.40 -48.50 5.14
N ALA A 199 13.27 -47.67 5.72
CA ALA A 199 13.78 -47.91 7.06
C ALA A 199 12.66 -47.90 8.11
N GLY A 200 11.65 -47.03 7.95
CA GLY A 200 10.47 -47.00 8.82
C GLY A 200 9.59 -48.25 8.69
N GLN A 201 9.37 -48.72 7.45
CA GLN A 201 8.59 -49.93 7.17
C GLN A 201 9.29 -51.19 7.66
N ASP A 202 10.60 -51.33 7.44
CA ASP A 202 11.41 -52.44 7.92
C ASP A 202 11.42 -52.50 9.46
N LEU A 203 11.49 -51.34 10.13
CA LEU A 203 11.45 -51.26 11.59
C LEU A 203 10.08 -51.70 12.13
N GLY A 204 8.99 -51.26 11.50
CA GLY A 204 7.63 -51.65 11.88
C GLY A 204 7.26 -53.09 11.54
N ALA A 205 7.90 -53.69 10.52
CA ALA A 205 7.65 -55.06 10.09
C ALA A 205 8.56 -56.10 10.81
N LYS A 206 9.82 -55.76 11.10
CA LYS A 206 10.77 -56.69 11.77
C LYS A 206 10.60 -56.76 13.27
N TYR A 207 10.19 -55.65 13.87
CA TYR A 207 9.80 -55.57 15.26
C TYR A 207 8.32 -55.25 15.22
N GLY A 208 7.43 -56.21 15.54
CA GLY A 208 6.02 -55.89 15.76
C GLY A 208 5.92 -54.87 16.88
N ALA A 209 6.03 -53.59 16.54
CA ALA A 209 6.48 -52.58 17.47
C ALA A 209 5.27 -51.84 18.02
N ASN A 210 4.92 -52.20 19.25
CA ASN A 210 4.25 -51.30 20.17
C ASN A 210 5.11 -50.02 20.27
N PHE A 211 4.72 -48.96 19.56
CA PHE A 211 5.43 -47.68 19.53
C PHE A 211 5.19 -46.90 20.84
N ALA A 212 5.75 -47.38 21.96
CA ALA A 212 5.74 -46.69 23.23
C ALA A 212 6.94 -45.74 23.34
N TYR A 213 6.74 -44.45 23.04
CA TYR A 213 7.71 -43.39 23.35
C TYR A 213 7.19 -42.61 24.56
N GLY A 214 7.83 -42.79 25.72
CA GLY A 214 7.47 -42.10 26.96
C GLY A 214 8.14 -40.74 27.06
N ILE A 215 7.41 -39.66 26.79
CA ILE A 215 7.86 -38.28 27.02
C ILE A 215 6.97 -37.69 28.11
N GLY A 216 7.44 -37.74 29.37
CA GLY A 216 6.74 -37.23 30.55
C GLY A 216 5.34 -37.81 30.77
N ASN A 217 5.18 -38.87 31.58
CA ASN A 217 3.90 -39.51 31.93
C ASN A 217 2.92 -39.86 30.78
N ARG A 218 3.27 -39.65 29.50
CA ARG A 218 2.36 -39.80 28.35
C ARG A 218 2.81 -41.00 27.53
N HIS A 219 1.92 -42.00 27.45
CA HIS A 219 2.15 -43.27 26.76
C HIS A 219 1.38 -43.24 25.44
N VAL A 220 2.10 -43.24 24.32
CA VAL A 220 1.51 -43.43 22.99
C VAL A 220 1.59 -44.92 22.68
N VAL A 221 0.49 -45.56 22.28
CA VAL A 221 0.47 -46.96 21.84
C VAL A 221 -0.12 -47.00 20.44
N LEU A 222 0.64 -47.49 19.48
CA LEU A 222 0.13 -47.83 18.15
C LEU A 222 -0.25 -49.32 18.20
N ASN A 223 -1.53 -49.61 18.45
CA ASN A 223 -2.06 -50.99 18.48
C ASN A 223 -2.46 -51.41 17.05
N PRO A 224 -1.82 -52.43 16.45
CA PRO A 224 -2.31 -53.05 15.23
C PRO A 224 -3.32 -54.15 15.58
N ASP A 225 -4.43 -53.79 16.23
CA ASP A 225 -5.43 -54.80 16.61
C ASP A 225 -6.43 -54.98 15.46
N GLY A 226 -6.05 -55.85 14.52
CA GLY A 226 -6.87 -56.14 13.34
C GLY A 226 -6.20 -56.96 12.24
N GLY A 227 -5.51 -58.05 12.57
CA GLY A 227 -5.37 -59.23 11.68
C GLY A 227 -4.52 -59.13 10.41
N ASP A 228 -4.17 -57.95 9.93
CA ASP A 228 -3.19 -57.71 8.88
C ASP A 228 -2.23 -56.65 9.40
N VAL A 229 -0.93 -56.93 9.44
CA VAL A 229 0.09 -55.94 9.83
C VAL A 229 -0.07 -54.74 8.91
N PRO A 230 -0.63 -53.60 9.35
CA PRO A 230 -0.64 -52.43 8.50
C PRO A 230 0.79 -51.94 8.54
N THR A 231 1.44 -51.92 7.39
CA THR A 231 2.74 -51.30 7.19
C THR A 231 2.58 -49.81 7.43
N ALA A 232 2.47 -49.39 8.70
CA ALA A 232 2.13 -48.04 9.09
C ALA A 232 3.18 -47.10 8.49
N GLY A 233 2.76 -46.29 7.53
CA GLY A 233 3.67 -45.41 6.82
C GLY A 233 4.25 -44.39 7.79
N THR A 234 5.49 -43.96 7.59
CA THR A 234 6.14 -42.94 8.44
C THR A 234 5.29 -41.67 8.58
N GLY A 235 4.43 -41.35 7.60
CA GLY A 235 3.45 -40.26 7.68
C GLY A 235 2.30 -40.48 8.67
N GLU A 236 1.83 -41.72 8.87
CA GLU A 236 0.77 -42.05 9.84
C GLU A 236 1.29 -41.98 11.29
N ILE A 237 2.55 -42.38 11.49
CA ILE A 237 3.25 -42.22 12.78
C ILE A 237 3.38 -40.73 13.11
N ILE A 238 3.81 -39.89 12.17
CA ILE A 238 3.89 -38.43 12.36
C ILE A 238 2.50 -37.84 12.63
N GLY A 239 1.47 -38.24 11.86
CA GLY A 239 0.09 -37.78 12.05
C GLY A 239 -0.51 -38.13 13.42
N SER A 240 -0.28 -39.37 13.91
CA SER A 240 -0.71 -39.79 15.24
C SER A 240 0.03 -39.07 16.37
N LEU A 241 1.30 -38.73 16.16
CA LEU A 241 2.12 -38.03 17.16
C LEU A 241 1.75 -36.54 17.28
N LEU A 242 1.43 -35.90 16.15
CA LEU A 242 0.93 -34.52 16.10
C LEU A 242 -0.48 -34.39 16.68
N SER A 243 -1.38 -35.33 16.37
CA SER A 243 -2.75 -35.35 16.91
C SER A 243 -2.81 -35.59 18.42
N ASN A 244 -1.81 -36.28 18.97
CA ASN A 244 -1.63 -36.40 20.42
C ASN A 244 -1.00 -35.16 21.08
N GLY A 245 -0.75 -34.07 20.33
CA GLY A 245 -0.23 -32.82 20.85
C GLY A 245 1.27 -32.85 21.16
N LEU A 246 2.04 -33.66 20.43
CA LEU A 246 3.50 -33.55 20.45
C LEU A 246 3.96 -32.53 19.40
N SER A 247 4.93 -31.69 19.73
CA SER A 247 5.50 -30.74 18.76
C SER A 247 6.20 -31.48 17.63
N ILE A 248 6.04 -30.98 16.39
CA ILE A 248 6.71 -31.51 15.18
C ILE A 248 8.22 -31.64 15.37
N ASP A 249 8.84 -30.73 16.14
CA ASP A 249 10.26 -30.76 16.46
C ASP A 249 10.69 -32.01 17.23
N ILE A 250 9.84 -32.48 18.14
CA ILE A 250 10.14 -33.66 18.96
C ILE A 250 9.95 -34.92 18.11
N ALA A 251 8.93 -34.95 17.26
CA ALA A 251 8.69 -36.02 16.31
C ALA A 251 9.87 -36.20 15.33
N ILE A 252 10.36 -35.10 14.74
CA ILE A 252 11.49 -35.15 13.80
C ILE A 252 12.77 -35.56 14.51
N LYS A 253 13.07 -35.03 15.70
CA LYS A 253 14.25 -35.46 16.49
C LYS A 253 14.24 -36.95 16.79
N ALA A 254 13.10 -37.52 17.19
CA ALA A 254 12.99 -38.95 17.46
C ALA A 254 13.22 -39.81 16.20
N LEU A 255 12.81 -39.32 15.02
CA LEU A 255 13.07 -39.98 13.74
C LEU A 255 14.55 -39.83 13.32
N GLU A 256 15.19 -38.69 13.58
CA GLU A 256 16.63 -38.48 13.34
C GLU A 256 17.50 -39.40 14.22
N GLU A 257 17.20 -39.50 15.52
CA GLU A 257 17.93 -40.37 16.46
C GLU A 257 17.91 -41.84 16.04
N ARG A 258 16.85 -42.26 15.35
CA ARG A 258 16.68 -43.63 14.85
C ARG A 258 17.14 -43.80 13.40
N GLY A 259 17.72 -42.76 12.79
CA GLY A 259 18.20 -42.77 11.41
C GLY A 259 17.10 -42.83 10.34
N LEU A 260 15.84 -42.56 10.72
CA LEU A 260 14.67 -42.60 9.83
C LEU A 260 14.43 -41.27 9.12
N ALA A 261 14.94 -40.17 9.67
CA ALA A 261 14.90 -38.85 9.07
C ALA A 261 16.29 -38.19 9.08
N ARG A 262 16.52 -37.28 8.14
CA ARG A 262 17.75 -36.48 8.04
C ARG A 262 17.41 -35.05 7.65
N ARG A 263 17.83 -34.07 8.45
CA ARG A 263 17.82 -32.66 8.03
C ARG A 263 18.85 -32.40 6.93
N LEU A 264 18.39 -31.71 5.88
CA LEU A 264 19.21 -31.32 4.73
C LEU A 264 19.71 -29.88 4.84
N ALA A 265 18.81 -28.97 5.20
CA ALA A 265 19.12 -27.53 5.31
C ALA A 265 18.08 -26.80 6.17
N GLU A 266 18.52 -25.75 6.87
CA GLU A 266 17.65 -24.82 7.60
C GLU A 266 17.95 -23.38 7.18
N PRO A 267 17.54 -22.94 5.98
CA PRO A 267 17.85 -21.59 5.53
C PRO A 267 16.98 -20.53 6.20
N ASN A 268 17.60 -19.37 6.44
CA ASN A 268 16.95 -18.15 6.88
C ASN A 268 17.05 -17.13 5.74
N LEU A 269 15.91 -16.72 5.18
CA LEU A 269 15.83 -15.73 4.12
C LEU A 269 15.15 -14.47 4.63
N ILE A 270 15.64 -13.31 4.21
CA ILE A 270 14.96 -12.03 4.42
C ILE A 270 14.63 -11.48 3.04
N ALA A 271 13.34 -11.24 2.81
CA ALA A 271 12.85 -10.68 1.56
C ALA A 271 11.93 -9.49 1.84
N ARG A 272 11.87 -8.58 0.89
CA ARG A 272 10.91 -7.47 0.92
C ARG A 272 9.60 -7.93 0.30
N SER A 273 8.46 -7.47 0.83
CA SER A 273 7.15 -7.74 0.22
C SER A 273 7.15 -7.36 -1.27
N GLY A 274 6.78 -8.30 -2.14
CA GLY A 274 6.78 -8.19 -3.60
C GLY A 274 8.13 -8.45 -4.30
N GLN A 275 9.23 -8.68 -3.55
CA GLN A 275 10.54 -8.99 -4.13
C GLN A 275 10.92 -10.45 -3.90
N THR A 276 11.40 -11.11 -4.96
CA THR A 276 11.87 -12.50 -4.87
C THR A 276 13.24 -12.57 -4.19
N ALA A 277 13.35 -13.43 -3.19
CA ALA A 277 14.63 -13.90 -2.65
C ALA A 277 14.85 -15.36 -3.05
N SER A 278 16.09 -15.70 -3.37
CA SER A 278 16.49 -17.05 -3.77
C SER A 278 17.57 -17.58 -2.82
N PHE A 279 17.45 -18.85 -2.45
CA PHE A 279 18.44 -19.59 -1.71
C PHE A 279 18.81 -20.86 -2.47
N LEU A 280 20.10 -21.17 -2.54
CA LEU A 280 20.60 -22.44 -3.07
C LEU A 280 21.71 -22.93 -2.14
N ALA A 281 21.51 -24.10 -1.54
CA ALA A 281 22.55 -24.85 -0.86
C ALA A 281 22.87 -26.10 -1.66
N GLY A 282 24.02 -26.10 -2.32
CA GLY A 282 24.46 -27.19 -3.19
C GLY A 282 25.58 -26.76 -4.11
N GLY A 283 25.65 -27.35 -5.30
CA GLY A 283 26.68 -27.05 -6.28
C GLY A 283 26.16 -27.15 -7.71
N GLU A 284 27.07 -27.10 -8.66
CA GLU A 284 26.78 -27.28 -10.09
C GLU A 284 27.55 -28.48 -10.62
N PHE A 285 26.88 -29.33 -11.40
CA PHE A 285 27.48 -30.47 -12.07
C PHE A 285 27.62 -30.14 -13.56
N PRO A 286 28.84 -30.13 -14.12
CA PRO A 286 29.06 -29.88 -15.55
C PRO A 286 28.64 -31.11 -16.36
N ILE A 287 27.78 -30.90 -17.36
CA ILE A 287 27.36 -31.93 -18.32
C ILE A 287 27.88 -31.51 -19.70
N PRO A 288 28.79 -32.28 -20.32
CA PRO A 288 29.18 -32.04 -21.70
C PRO A 288 28.00 -32.37 -22.63
N VAL A 289 27.71 -31.46 -23.54
CA VAL A 289 26.66 -31.60 -24.56
C VAL A 289 27.31 -31.42 -25.92
N SER A 290 27.10 -32.37 -26.82
CA SER A 290 27.59 -32.25 -28.20
C SER A 290 26.69 -31.31 -28.99
N GLU A 291 27.25 -30.21 -29.49
CA GLU A 291 26.66 -29.32 -30.50
C GLU A 291 26.95 -29.85 -31.91
N ASP A 292 26.20 -29.36 -32.91
CA ASP A 292 26.48 -29.63 -34.33
C ASP A 292 27.93 -29.24 -34.70
N ASN A 293 28.53 -30.00 -35.63
CA ASN A 293 29.94 -29.92 -36.03
C ASN A 293 30.98 -30.36 -34.96
N GLY A 294 30.60 -31.20 -34.00
CA GLY A 294 31.57 -31.85 -33.08
C GLY A 294 32.13 -30.91 -32.01
N LYS A 295 31.49 -29.75 -31.81
CA LYS A 295 31.81 -28.81 -30.74
C LYS A 295 31.19 -29.32 -29.45
N ILE A 296 31.97 -29.39 -28.36
CA ILE A 296 31.46 -29.78 -27.04
C ILE A 296 31.17 -28.50 -26.26
N SER A 297 29.93 -28.28 -25.87
CA SER A 297 29.55 -27.24 -24.90
C SER A 297 29.40 -27.86 -23.51
N VAL A 298 29.68 -27.10 -22.46
CA VAL A 298 29.51 -27.55 -21.06
C VAL A 298 28.29 -26.84 -20.50
N THR A 299 27.24 -27.60 -20.17
CA THR A 299 26.05 -27.10 -19.49
C THR A 299 26.09 -27.47 -18.02
N TYR A 300 26.03 -26.47 -17.14
CA TYR A 300 26.01 -26.68 -15.69
C TYR A 300 24.57 -26.93 -15.21
N LYS A 301 24.36 -28.04 -14.49
CA LYS A 301 23.10 -28.34 -13.81
C LYS A 301 23.28 -28.21 -12.29
N LYS A 302 22.46 -27.36 -11.68
CA LYS A 302 22.44 -27.16 -10.22
C LYS A 302 21.91 -28.42 -9.52
N TYR A 303 22.52 -28.80 -8.41
CA TYR A 303 22.02 -29.84 -7.50
C TYR A 303 22.06 -29.32 -6.05
N GLY A 304 21.22 -29.89 -5.19
CA GLY A 304 21.09 -29.46 -3.79
C GLY A 304 19.67 -28.97 -3.48
N VAL A 305 19.56 -28.10 -2.48
CA VAL A 305 18.30 -27.54 -2.00
C VAL A 305 18.17 -26.10 -2.51
N GLY A 306 17.16 -25.84 -3.32
CA GLY A 306 16.82 -24.50 -3.82
C GLY A 306 15.49 -24.02 -3.27
N LEU A 307 15.36 -22.72 -3.00
CA LEU A 307 14.12 -22.08 -2.60
C LEU A 307 14.03 -20.70 -3.24
N ASP A 308 12.95 -20.45 -3.97
CA ASP A 308 12.55 -19.12 -4.42
C ASP A 308 11.33 -18.67 -3.60
N PHE A 309 11.41 -17.47 -3.03
CA PHE A 309 10.40 -16.94 -2.13
C PHE A 309 10.05 -15.49 -2.48
N THR A 310 8.78 -15.25 -2.80
CA THR A 310 8.23 -13.90 -3.04
C THR A 310 7.13 -13.64 -2.01
N PRO A 311 7.43 -12.97 -0.88
CA PRO A 311 6.42 -12.67 0.11
C PRO A 311 5.45 -11.60 -0.38
N THR A 312 4.19 -11.69 0.05
CA THR A 312 3.22 -10.60 -0.06
C THR A 312 2.59 -10.41 1.30
N VAL A 313 2.89 -9.29 1.96
CA VAL A 313 2.28 -8.90 3.24
C VAL A 313 0.95 -8.20 2.94
N LEU A 314 -0.10 -8.63 3.63
CA LEU A 314 -1.43 -8.02 3.56
C LEU A 314 -1.64 -7.10 4.77
N LYS A 315 -2.68 -6.27 4.70
CA LYS A 315 -2.96 -5.25 5.73
C LYS A 315 -3.17 -5.82 7.14
N ASP A 316 -3.57 -7.08 7.24
CA ASP A 316 -3.88 -7.76 8.51
C ASP A 316 -2.67 -8.50 9.13
N GLY A 317 -1.49 -8.47 8.48
CA GLY A 317 -0.28 -9.19 8.89
C GLY A 317 -0.16 -10.55 8.21
#